data_AF-A0A0G3M092-F1
#
_entry.id   AF-A0A0G3M092-F1
#
_cell.length_a   1.000
_cell.length_b   1.000
_cell.length_c   1.000
_cell.angle_alpha   90.00
_cell.angle_beta   90.00
_cell.angle_gamma   90.00
#
_symmetry.space_group_name_H-M   'P 1'
#
loop_
_entity.id
_entity.type
_entity.pdbx_description
1 polymer ?
#
loop_
_entity_poly.entity_id
_entity_poly.type
_entity_poly.pdbx_seq_one_letter_code
_entity_poly.pdbx_strand_id
1 'polypeptide(L)'
;MKSLFVAIFFLILDNFCCQSVKYLQNVIIPSHEGMLIRAPKSAAHMQIKNLSFEKVVLNSPLKVPDYILSKSEFSYVLPKKGYIYFYNYSASDITIQLDIESKKQFIIEKLKTK
;
A
#
# COMPACT_ATOMS: atom_id res chain seq x y z
N MET A 1 36.36 29.61 20.42
CA MET A 1 35.64 29.37 19.14
C MET A 1 35.49 27.88 18.82
N LYS A 2 35.03 27.05 19.77
CA LYS A 2 34.82 25.59 19.55
C LYS A 2 33.34 25.17 19.69
N SER A 3 32.48 26.04 20.22
CA SER A 3 31.08 25.72 20.52
C SER A 3 30.11 25.99 19.36
N LEU A 4 30.48 26.82 18.38
CA LEU A 4 29.56 27.22 17.30
C LEU A 4 29.37 26.11 16.25
N PHE A 5 30.41 25.31 15.99
CA PHE A 5 30.36 24.22 15.00
C PHE A 5 29.52 23.02 15.47
N VAL A 6 29.45 22.76 16.78
CA VAL A 6 28.66 21.65 17.33
C VAL A 6 27.15 21.94 17.19
N ALA A 7 26.73 23.19 17.37
CA ALA A 7 25.32 23.58 17.23
C ALA A 7 24.81 23.43 15.78
N ILE A 8 25.65 23.75 14.79
CA ILE A 8 25.29 23.61 13.36
C ILE A 8 25.17 22.13 12.98
N PHE A 9 25.98 21.24 13.56
CA PHE A 9 25.93 19.81 13.26
C PHE A 9 24.64 19.13 13.78
N PHE A 10 24.12 19.56 14.94
CA PHE A 10 22.84 19.06 15.46
C PHE A 10 21.63 19.56 14.64
N LEU A 11 21.65 20.79 14.14
CA LEU A 11 20.56 21.34 13.34
C LEU A 11 20.37 20.68 11.95
N ILE A 12 21.43 20.02 11.42
CA ILE A 12 21.35 19.30 10.15
C ILE A 12 20.76 17.89 10.35
N LEU A 13 20.89 17.29 11.54
CA LEU A 13 20.36 15.96 11.84
C LEU A 13 18.84 15.96 12.05
N ASP A 14 18.26 17.07 12.51
CA ASP A 14 16.80 17.18 12.73
C ASP A 14 15.99 17.33 11.41
N ASN A 15 16.63 17.71 10.30
CA ASN A 15 15.94 17.93 9.03
C ASN A 15 15.81 16.66 8.14
N PHE A 16 16.33 15.51 8.56
CA PHE A 16 16.03 14.22 7.93
C PHE A 16 14.84 13.49 8.59
N CYS A 17 14.03 14.21 9.36
CA CYS A 17 12.90 13.64 10.09
C CYS A 17 11.71 13.39 9.16
N CYS A 18 11.46 12.11 8.87
CA CYS A 18 10.16 11.53 8.54
C CYS A 18 9.42 12.04 7.29
N GLN A 19 10.05 12.04 6.11
CA GLN A 19 9.27 12.16 4.87
C GLN A 19 8.46 10.87 4.64
N SER A 20 7.12 10.93 4.73
CA SER A 20 6.24 9.82 4.38
C SER A 20 6.01 9.76 2.88
N VAL A 21 5.88 8.54 2.36
CA VAL A 21 5.47 8.26 0.98
C VAL A 21 3.96 8.08 1.01
N LYS A 22 3.24 8.93 0.27
CA LYS A 22 1.78 8.86 0.12
C LYS A 22 1.42 8.50 -1.31
N TYR A 23 0.34 7.75 -1.47
CA TYR A 23 -0.20 7.34 -2.76
C TYR A 23 -1.70 7.28 -2.69
N LEU A 24 -2.35 8.08 -3.53
CA LEU A 24 -3.80 8.13 -3.68
C LEU A 24 -4.14 7.99 -5.16
N GLN A 25 -4.61 6.82 -5.58
CA GLN A 25 -4.94 6.59 -6.98
C GLN A 25 -6.00 5.50 -7.15
N ASN A 26 -6.81 5.64 -8.20
CA ASN A 26 -7.67 4.57 -8.67
C ASN A 26 -6.86 3.61 -9.55
N VAL A 27 -6.94 2.32 -9.24
CA VAL A 27 -6.28 1.25 -9.98
C VAL A 27 -7.35 0.30 -10.52
N ILE A 28 -7.19 -0.07 -11.79
CA ILE A 28 -8.01 -1.08 -12.45
C ILE A 28 -7.25 -2.40 -12.38
N ILE A 29 -7.90 -3.43 -11.83
CA ILE A 29 -7.47 -4.82 -11.86
C ILE A 29 -8.30 -5.50 -12.96
N PRO A 30 -7.71 -5.82 -14.12
CA PRO A 30 -8.44 -6.44 -15.22
C PRO A 30 -9.05 -7.79 -14.82
N SER A 31 -10.05 -8.21 -15.57
CA SER A 31 -10.64 -9.55 -15.48
C SER A 31 -9.57 -10.64 -15.47
N HIS A 32 -9.62 -11.54 -14.49
CA HIS A 32 -8.67 -12.64 -14.31
C HIS A 32 -7.20 -12.21 -14.19
N GLU A 33 -6.92 -10.99 -13.73
CA GLU A 33 -5.59 -10.52 -13.38
C GLU A 33 -5.48 -10.23 -11.88
N GLY A 34 -4.26 -9.94 -11.42
CA GLY A 34 -3.98 -9.61 -10.05
C GLY A 34 -3.12 -8.37 -9.88
N MET A 35 -3.00 -7.96 -8.63
CA MET A 35 -2.10 -6.91 -8.20
C MET A 35 -1.49 -7.31 -6.86
N LEU A 36 -0.27 -6.87 -6.61
CA LEU A 36 0.47 -7.17 -5.40
C LEU A 36 0.96 -5.88 -4.77
N ILE A 37 0.71 -5.74 -3.46
CA ILE A 37 1.24 -4.65 -2.66
C ILE A 37 2.22 -5.23 -1.65
N ARG A 38 3.44 -4.68 -1.57
CA ARG A 38 4.49 -5.11 -0.63
C ARG A 38 5.09 -3.93 0.13
N ALA A 39 5.36 -4.14 1.42
CA ALA A 39 5.95 -3.12 2.29
C ALA A 39 7.37 -3.56 2.75
N PRO A 40 8.40 -3.50 1.88
CA PRO A 40 9.69 -4.17 2.12
C PRO A 40 10.49 -3.57 3.29
N LYS A 41 10.43 -2.24 3.48
CA LYS A 41 11.34 -1.51 4.37
C LYS A 41 10.67 -0.97 5.64
N SER A 42 9.37 -0.69 5.62
CA SER A 42 8.57 -0.21 6.76
C SER A 42 7.14 -0.71 6.63
N ALA A 43 6.35 -0.62 7.71
CA ALA A 43 4.91 -0.83 7.62
C ALA A 43 4.23 0.28 6.78
N ALA A 44 3.07 -0.03 6.21
CA ALA A 44 2.25 0.89 5.43
C ALA A 44 0.80 0.87 5.94
N HIS A 45 0.23 2.04 6.18
CA HIS A 45 -1.20 2.20 6.43
C HIS A 45 -1.91 2.21 5.08
N MET A 46 -2.93 1.38 4.92
CA MET A 46 -3.68 1.26 3.67
C MET A 46 -5.17 1.44 3.96
N GLN A 47 -5.83 2.24 3.14
CA GLN A 47 -7.27 2.24 2.96
C GLN A 47 -7.55 1.90 1.51
N ILE A 48 -8.40 0.90 1.32
CA ILE A 48 -8.69 0.33 0.01
C ILE A 48 -10.20 0.33 -0.16
N LYS A 49 -10.68 1.10 -1.13
CA LYS A 49 -12.10 1.20 -1.43
C LYS A 49 -12.39 0.48 -2.73
N ASN A 50 -13.26 -0.52 -2.68
CA ASN A 50 -13.74 -1.19 -3.87
C ASN A 50 -14.86 -0.34 -4.51
N LEU A 51 -14.59 0.22 -5.68
CA LEU A 51 -15.53 1.06 -6.41
C LEU A 51 -16.40 0.27 -7.40
N SER A 52 -16.13 -1.02 -7.58
CA SER A 52 -16.89 -1.90 -8.47
C SER A 52 -18.08 -2.58 -7.78
N PHE A 53 -18.90 -3.25 -8.59
CA PHE A 53 -20.01 -4.10 -8.14
C PHE A 53 -19.59 -5.55 -7.86
N GLU A 54 -18.35 -5.89 -8.21
CA GLU A 54 -17.74 -7.19 -7.96
C GLU A 54 -16.87 -7.15 -6.70
N LYS A 55 -16.71 -8.28 -6.02
CA LYS A 55 -15.75 -8.42 -4.91
C LYS A 55 -14.33 -8.64 -5.45
N VAL A 56 -13.32 -8.14 -4.75
CA VAL A 56 -11.92 -8.47 -5.02
C VAL A 56 -11.43 -9.45 -3.96
N VAL A 57 -10.76 -10.52 -4.39
CA VAL A 57 -10.20 -11.52 -3.47
C VAL A 57 -8.83 -11.07 -2.98
N LEU A 58 -8.58 -11.28 -1.69
CA LEU A 58 -7.30 -11.04 -1.05
C LEU A 58 -6.62 -12.36 -0.74
N ASN A 59 -5.32 -12.45 -1.01
CA ASN A 59 -4.51 -13.59 -0.61
C ASN A 59 -3.23 -13.10 0.06
N SER A 60 -3.01 -13.53 1.31
CA SER A 60 -1.86 -13.13 2.11
C SER A 60 -1.64 -14.14 3.24
N PRO A 61 -0.39 -14.38 3.68
CA PRO A 61 -0.13 -15.11 4.92
C PRO A 61 -0.53 -14.31 6.17
N LEU A 62 -0.96 -13.05 6.01
CA LEU A 62 -1.37 -12.17 7.09
C LEU A 62 -2.82 -12.44 7.50
N LYS A 63 -3.17 -12.07 8.73
CA LYS A 63 -4.55 -12.12 9.22
C LYS A 63 -5.37 -10.96 8.62
N VAL A 64 -5.87 -11.17 7.40
CA VAL A 64 -6.72 -10.25 6.63
C VAL A 64 -7.99 -10.99 6.19
N PRO A 65 -9.10 -10.29 5.87
CA PRO A 65 -10.26 -10.93 5.27
C PRO A 65 -9.90 -11.53 3.91
N ASP A 66 -10.63 -12.56 3.49
CA ASP A 66 -10.41 -13.24 2.20
C ASP A 66 -10.83 -12.38 0.99
N TYR A 67 -11.62 -11.33 1.21
CA TYR A 67 -12.12 -10.46 0.13
C TYR A 67 -12.51 -9.07 0.64
N ILE A 68 -12.56 -8.12 -0.30
CA ILE A 68 -13.18 -6.80 -0.11
C ILE A 68 -14.48 -6.79 -0.93
N LEU A 69 -15.62 -6.61 -0.25
CA LEU A 69 -16.93 -6.60 -0.87
C LEU A 69 -17.09 -5.44 -1.87
N SER A 70 -18.04 -5.58 -2.79
CA SER A 70 -18.45 -4.50 -3.69
C SER A 70 -18.83 -3.24 -2.91
N LYS A 71 -18.43 -2.06 -3.41
CA LYS A 71 -18.77 -0.76 -2.80
C LYS A 71 -18.38 -0.62 -1.32
N SER A 72 -17.44 -1.43 -0.85
CA SER A 72 -16.98 -1.42 0.54
C SER A 72 -15.56 -0.89 0.68
N GLU A 73 -15.14 -0.68 1.92
CA GLU A 73 -13.82 -0.20 2.27
C GLU A 73 -13.12 -1.18 3.22
N PHE A 74 -11.82 -1.32 3.04
CA PHE A 74 -10.94 -2.13 3.85
C PHE A 74 -9.76 -1.29 4.30
N SER A 75 -9.58 -1.14 5.62
CA SER A 75 -8.42 -0.48 6.21
C SER A 75 -7.53 -1.49 6.92
N TYR A 76 -6.22 -1.41 6.68
CA TYR A 76 -5.25 -2.32 7.25
C TYR A 76 -3.86 -1.70 7.36
N VAL A 77 -3.10 -2.12 8.38
CA VAL A 77 -1.68 -1.79 8.50
C VAL A 77 -0.88 -2.97 7.98
N LEU A 78 -0.35 -2.84 6.77
CA LEU A 78 0.56 -3.82 6.18
C LEU A 78 1.89 -3.80 6.97
N PRO A 79 2.23 -4.86 7.71
CA PRO A 79 3.48 -4.88 8.47
C PRO A 79 4.70 -4.81 7.56
N LYS A 80 5.84 -4.40 8.12
CA LYS A 80 7.14 -4.46 7.43
C LYS A 80 7.42 -5.89 6.95
N LYS A 81 7.92 -6.00 5.71
CA LYS A 81 8.10 -7.25 4.95
C LYS A 81 6.78 -7.99 4.63
N GLY A 82 5.63 -7.41 4.95
CA GLY A 82 4.32 -7.93 4.60
C GLY A 82 3.97 -7.69 3.14
N TYR A 83 3.04 -8.50 2.65
CA TYR A 83 2.47 -8.36 1.32
C TYR A 83 1.01 -8.80 1.30
N ILE A 84 0.24 -8.26 0.35
CA ILE A 84 -1.13 -8.70 0.05
C ILE A 84 -1.27 -8.80 -1.47
N TYR A 85 -1.79 -9.94 -1.93
CA TYR A 85 -2.23 -10.14 -3.29
C TYR A 85 -3.72 -9.80 -3.40
N PHE A 86 -4.06 -9.09 -4.46
CA PHE A 86 -5.41 -8.78 -4.89
C PHE A 86 -5.63 -9.55 -6.17
N TYR A 87 -6.75 -10.26 -6.27
CA TYR A 87 -7.08 -11.00 -7.48
C TYR A 87 -8.52 -10.74 -7.89
N ASN A 88 -8.70 -10.47 -9.18
CA ASN A 88 -10.01 -10.33 -9.79
C ASN A 88 -10.42 -11.65 -10.46
N TYR A 89 -11.27 -12.42 -9.78
CA TYR A 89 -11.86 -13.63 -10.37
C TYR A 89 -13.11 -13.35 -11.21
N SER A 90 -13.61 -12.12 -11.22
CA SER A 90 -14.81 -11.74 -11.96
C SER A 90 -14.50 -11.53 -13.44
N ALA A 91 -15.52 -11.72 -14.28
CA ALA A 91 -15.41 -11.56 -15.73
C ALA A 91 -15.23 -10.09 -16.17
N SER A 92 -15.51 -9.13 -15.27
CA SER A 92 -15.37 -7.69 -15.50
C SER A 92 -14.22 -7.11 -14.71
N ASP A 93 -13.68 -5.99 -15.19
CA ASP A 93 -12.65 -5.23 -14.49
C ASP A 93 -13.11 -4.70 -13.13
N ILE A 94 -12.22 -4.74 -12.15
CA ILE A 94 -12.44 -4.18 -10.82
C ILE A 94 -11.66 -2.88 -10.67
N THR A 95 -12.35 -1.80 -10.30
CA THR A 95 -11.72 -0.54 -9.92
C THR A 95 -11.64 -0.47 -8.40
N ILE A 96 -10.42 -0.32 -7.88
CA ILE A 96 -10.17 -0.02 -6.48
C ILE A 96 -9.51 1.34 -6.36
N GLN A 97 -9.86 2.11 -5.32
CA GLN A 97 -9.10 3.27 -4.90
C GLN A 97 -8.13 2.84 -3.80
N LEU A 98 -6.87 3.16 -3.99
CA LEU A 98 -5.80 2.92 -3.03
C LEU A 98 -5.42 4.26 -2.39
N ASP A 99 -5.49 4.32 -1.06
CA ASP A 99 -4.86 5.34 -0.24
C ASP A 99 -3.84 4.65 0.67
N ILE A 100 -2.56 4.91 0.42
CA ILE A 100 -1.44 4.24 1.09
C ILE A 100 -0.46 5.27 1.61
N GLU A 101 -0.13 5.17 2.90
CA GLU A 101 0.91 5.95 3.55
C GLU A 101 1.95 5.05 4.21
N SER A 102 3.23 5.34 3.98
CA SER A 102 4.34 4.59 4.57
C SER A 102 5.54 5.47 4.85
N LYS A 103 6.34 5.12 5.87
CA LYS A 103 7.60 5.83 6.16
C LYS A 103 8.71 5.59 5.14
N LYS A 104 8.60 4.53 4.33
CA LYS A 104 9.54 4.14 3.28
C LYS A 104 8.76 3.65 2.07
N GLN A 105 9.43 3.60 0.92
CA GLN A 105 8.84 3.10 -0.32
C GLN A 105 8.20 1.71 -0.14
N PHE A 106 6.97 1.60 -0.62
CA PHE A 106 6.25 0.35 -0.84
C PHE A 106 6.23 0.04 -2.34
N ILE A 107 5.83 -1.18 -2.70
CA ILE A 107 5.83 -1.66 -4.08
C ILE A 107 4.40 -2.03 -4.44
N ILE A 108 3.96 -1.60 -5.63
CA ILE A 108 2.72 -2.04 -6.28
C ILE A 108 3.11 -2.68 -7.62
N GLU A 109 2.74 -3.93 -7.82
CA GLU A 109 3.03 -4.70 -9.04
C GLU A 109 1.72 -5.22 -9.64
N LYS A 110 1.54 -5.07 -10.96
CA LYS A 110 0.47 -5.77 -11.69
C LYS A 110 0.93 -7.18 -12.02
N LEU A 111 0.04 -8.14 -11.84
CA LEU A 111 0.31 -9.56 -12.08
C LEU A 111 -0.63 -10.04 -13.16
N LYS A 112 -0.05 -10.55 -14.25
CA LYS A 112 -0.79 -11.24 -15.29
C LYS A 112 -0.83 -12.72 -14.96
N THR A 113 -2.01 -13.30 -14.89
CA THR A 113 -2.16 -14.75 -14.89
C THR A 113 -1.89 -15.22 -16.32
N LYS A 114 -0.88 -16.09 -16.49
CA LYS A 114 -0.55 -16.69 -17.78
C LYS A 114 -1.57 -17.76 -18.16
#